data_AF-A0A4U1EGU4-F1
#
_entry.id   AF-A0A4U1EGU4-F1
#
_cell.length_a   1.000
_cell.length_b   1.000
_cell.length_c   1.000
_cell.angle_alpha   90.00
_cell.angle_beta   90.00
_cell.angle_gamma   90.00
#
_symmetry.space_group_name_H-M   'P 1'
#
loop_
_entity.id
_entity.type
_entity.pdbx_description
1 polymer ?
#
loop_
_entity_poly.entity_id
_entity_poly.type
_entity_poly.pdbx_seq_one_letter_code
_entity_poly.pdbx_strand_id
1 'polypeptide(L)'
;LDLIIIHQQVELLGMILGTETSNKYEIKNSLGQRIYFAVEESICFNRTFCSTLRSCTLKITDNSGREVITVNRPLRCNSCWCPCYLQELEIQAPPGTIVGYVAQKWDPFLPKFTIQNADKEDILKIVGPCATCGCFGDVDFEV
;
A
#
# COMPACT_ATOMS: atom_id res chain seq x y z
N LEU A 1 17.32 4.12 -10.47
CA LEU A 1 15.88 3.98 -10.75
C LEU A 1 15.29 5.24 -10.19
N ASP A 2 15.07 6.23 -11.05
CA ASP A 2 15.01 7.61 -10.56
C ASP A 2 13.55 8.08 -10.41
N LEU A 3 12.59 7.27 -10.86
CA LEU A 3 11.15 7.47 -10.65
C LEU A 3 10.40 6.13 -10.83
N ILE A 4 9.47 5.86 -9.90
CA ILE A 4 8.47 4.79 -10.00
C ILE A 4 7.10 5.45 -9.97
N ILE A 5 6.26 5.10 -10.94
CA ILE A 5 4.90 5.63 -11.07
C ILE A 5 3.92 4.51 -10.73
N ILE A 6 3.01 4.76 -9.79
CA ILE A 6 1.96 3.82 -9.38
C ILE A 6 0.62 4.33 -9.93
N HIS A 7 0.03 3.58 -10.85
CA HIS A 7 -1.23 3.96 -11.50
C HIS A 7 -2.35 2.98 -11.12
N GLN A 8 -3.37 3.46 -10.40
CA GLN A 8 -4.53 2.65 -10.05
C GLN A 8 -5.45 2.44 -11.26
N GLN A 9 -5.79 1.19 -11.54
CA GLN A 9 -6.76 0.82 -12.56
C GLN A 9 -8.16 0.82 -11.92
N VAL A 10 -8.98 1.80 -12.28
CA VAL A 10 -10.34 1.95 -11.74
C VAL A 10 -11.34 1.22 -12.65
N GLU A 11 -11.96 0.15 -12.16
CA GLU A 11 -13.00 -0.57 -12.89
C GLU A 11 -14.37 0.11 -12.70
N LEU A 12 -14.70 1.03 -13.61
CA LEU A 12 -15.94 1.81 -13.61
C LEU A 12 -17.21 0.94 -13.56
N LEU A 13 -17.21 -0.22 -14.24
CA LEU A 13 -18.37 -1.12 -14.26
C LEU A 13 -18.64 -1.76 -12.89
N GLY A 14 -17.58 -2.18 -12.17
CA GLY A 14 -17.73 -2.75 -10.83
C GLY A 14 -18.23 -1.73 -9.81
N MET A 15 -17.83 -0.46 -9.97
CA MET A 15 -18.36 0.65 -9.16
C MET A 15 -19.85 0.91 -9.41
N ILE A 16 -20.31 0.88 -10.66
CA ILE A 16 -21.72 1.09 -11.03
C ILE A 16 -22.60 -0.08 -10.58
N LEU A 17 -22.08 -1.31 -10.69
CA LEU A 17 -22.81 -2.53 -10.37
C LEU A 17 -22.72 -2.94 -8.90
N GLY A 18 -21.92 -2.23 -8.09
CA GLY A 18 -21.74 -2.51 -6.67
C GLY A 18 -21.05 -3.84 -6.35
N THR A 19 -20.37 -4.44 -7.34
CA THR A 19 -19.58 -5.66 -7.16
C THR A 19 -18.23 -5.31 -6.52
N GLU A 20 -17.80 -6.06 -5.51
CA GLU A 20 -16.48 -5.88 -4.91
C GLU A 20 -15.39 -6.10 -5.97
N THR A 21 -14.76 -5.03 -6.43
CA THR A 21 -13.58 -5.10 -7.30
C THR A 21 -12.33 -4.93 -6.45
N SER A 22 -11.45 -5.94 -6.50
CA SER A 22 -10.09 -5.84 -5.98
C SER A 22 -9.37 -4.63 -6.59
N ASN A 23 -8.70 -3.82 -5.76
CA ASN A 23 -7.88 -2.74 -6.28
C ASN A 23 -6.72 -3.31 -7.11
N LYS A 24 -6.48 -2.71 -8.28
CA LYS A 24 -5.43 -3.11 -9.22
C LYS A 24 -4.53 -1.92 -9.52
N TYR A 25 -3.24 -2.15 -9.63
CA TYR A 25 -2.25 -1.09 -9.85
C TYR A 25 -1.21 -1.51 -10.89
N GLU A 26 -0.91 -0.62 -11.83
CA GLU A 26 0.26 -0.74 -12.69
C GLU A 26 1.43 0.02 -12.06
N ILE A 27 2.57 -0.66 -11.97
CA ILE A 27 3.82 -0.06 -11.50
C ILE A 27 4.69 0.15 -12.73
N LYS A 28 5.03 1.41 -13.00
CA LYS A 28 5.71 1.86 -14.22
C LYS A 28 7.05 2.51 -13.88
N ASN A 29 7.99 2.41 -14.81
CA ASN A 29 9.21 3.21 -14.76
C ASN A 29 8.95 4.65 -15.26
N SER A 30 10.00 5.48 -15.27
CA SER A 30 9.96 6.86 -15.77
C SER A 30 9.56 7.00 -17.24
N LEU A 31 9.72 5.94 -18.06
CA LEU A 31 9.31 5.91 -19.46
C LEU A 31 7.83 5.50 -19.63
N GLY A 32 7.10 5.28 -18.54
CA GLY A 32 5.71 4.81 -18.56
C GLY A 32 5.54 3.33 -18.91
N GLN A 33 6.64 2.57 -19.02
CA GLN A 33 6.59 1.14 -19.28
C GLN A 33 6.22 0.40 -17.99
N ARG A 34 5.23 -0.50 -18.06
CA ARG A 34 4.87 -1.37 -16.94
C ARG A 34 6.03 -2.31 -16.63
N ILE A 35 6.51 -2.27 -15.40
CA ILE A 35 7.54 -3.16 -14.88
C ILE A 35 6.97 -4.21 -13.92
N TYR A 36 5.90 -3.87 -13.22
CA TYR A 36 5.14 -4.79 -12.36
C TYR A 36 3.64 -4.48 -12.40
N PHE A 37 2.85 -5.44 -11.92
CA PHE A 37 1.42 -5.30 -11.71
C PHE A 37 1.08 -5.74 -10.30
N ALA A 38 0.24 -4.98 -9.59
CA ALA A 38 -0.16 -5.31 -8.23
C ALA A 38 -1.68 -5.47 -8.12
N VAL A 39 -2.12 -6.49 -7.39
CA VAL A 39 -3.54 -6.75 -7.11
C VAL A 39 -3.74 -6.86 -5.61
N GLU A 40 -4.73 -6.14 -5.10
CA GLU A 40 -5.18 -6.24 -3.72
C GLU A 40 -6.18 -7.39 -3.57
N GLU A 41 -5.84 -8.37 -2.75
CA GLU A 41 -6.75 -9.37 -2.24
C GLU A 41 -7.21 -8.93 -0.84
N SER A 42 -8.43 -8.40 -0.75
CA SER A 42 -9.03 -7.97 0.52
C SER A 42 -9.98 -9.06 1.03
N ILE A 43 -9.88 -9.40 2.32
CA ILE A 43 -10.86 -10.27 2.99
C ILE A 43 -11.87 -9.35 3.69
N CYS A 44 -13.00 -9.07 3.05
CA CYS A 44 -14.02 -8.18 3.61
C CYS A 44 -15.03 -8.97 4.47
N PHE A 45 -15.19 -8.58 5.74
CA PHE A 45 -16.38 -8.90 6.54
C PHE A 45 -17.07 -7.58 6.93
N ASN A 46 -18.24 -7.34 6.32
CA ASN A 46 -19.25 -6.31 6.63
C ASN A 46 -18.84 -4.81 6.62
N ARG A 47 -19.53 -4.05 5.76
CA ARG A 47 -19.28 -2.63 5.42
C ARG A 47 -19.75 -1.61 6.47
N THR A 48 -20.46 -2.03 7.51
CA THR A 48 -21.23 -1.10 8.38
C THR A 48 -20.42 -0.48 9.52
N PHE A 49 -19.24 -1.03 9.88
CA PHE A 49 -18.46 -0.51 11.01
C PHE A 49 -16.95 -0.35 10.76
N CYS A 50 -16.41 -0.92 9.66
CA CYS A 50 -14.95 -1.07 9.44
C CYS A 50 -14.48 -0.63 8.04
N SER A 51 -15.08 0.39 7.42
CA SER A 51 -14.75 0.77 6.03
C SER A 51 -13.29 1.21 5.79
N THR A 52 -12.55 1.57 6.84
CA THR A 52 -11.13 1.97 6.80
C THR A 52 -10.18 0.95 7.45
N LEU A 53 -10.71 -0.15 8.00
CA LEU A 53 -9.99 -1.18 8.74
C LEU A 53 -10.01 -2.49 7.96
N ARG A 54 -9.25 -2.58 6.87
CA ARG A 54 -9.15 -3.81 6.07
C ARG A 54 -7.73 -4.38 6.14
N SER A 55 -7.63 -5.66 6.48
CA SER A 55 -6.44 -6.43 6.10
C SER A 55 -6.50 -6.64 4.60
N CYS A 56 -5.35 -6.53 3.97
CA CYS A 56 -5.22 -6.84 2.56
C CYS A 56 -3.86 -7.44 2.29
N THR A 57 -3.84 -8.31 1.29
CA THR A 57 -2.62 -8.85 0.72
C THR A 57 -2.46 -8.22 -0.66
N LEU A 58 -1.36 -7.51 -0.89
CA LEU A 58 -1.00 -7.07 -2.24
C LEU A 58 -0.05 -8.09 -2.85
N LYS A 59 -0.47 -8.69 -3.95
CA LYS A 59 0.38 -9.56 -4.78
C LYS A 59 0.95 -8.75 -5.93
N ILE A 60 2.27 -8.72 -6.04
CA ILE A 60 2.98 -8.01 -7.09
C ILE A 60 3.59 -9.05 -8.04
N THR A 61 3.23 -8.96 -9.32
CA THR A 61 3.68 -9.86 -10.37
C THR A 61 4.60 -9.14 -11.36
N ASP A 62 5.59 -9.86 -11.89
CA ASP A 62 6.37 -9.42 -13.04
C ASP A 62 5.55 -9.44 -14.34
N ASN A 63 6.15 -8.98 -15.45
CA ASN A 63 5.48 -8.95 -16.75
C ASN A 63 5.18 -10.34 -17.34
N SER A 64 5.73 -11.42 -16.78
CA SER A 64 5.40 -12.81 -17.14
C SER A 64 4.23 -13.36 -16.32
N GLY A 65 3.65 -12.56 -15.42
CA GLY A 65 2.57 -12.97 -14.53
C GLY A 65 3.03 -13.78 -13.31
N ARG A 66 4.34 -13.89 -13.08
CA ARG A 66 4.88 -14.60 -11.90
C ARG A 66 4.89 -13.66 -10.70
N GLU A 67 4.38 -14.12 -9.57
CA GLU A 67 4.44 -13.39 -8.31
C GLU A 67 5.89 -13.27 -7.83
N VAL A 68 6.32 -12.03 -7.57
CA VAL A 68 7.70 -11.70 -7.17
C VAL A 68 7.77 -11.06 -5.78
N ILE A 69 6.71 -10.36 -5.36
CA ILE A 69 6.63 -9.73 -4.05
C ILE A 69 5.21 -9.92 -3.51
N THR A 70 5.11 -10.26 -2.22
CA THR A 70 3.86 -10.26 -1.46
C THR A 70 3.97 -9.24 -0.34
N VAL A 71 2.98 -8.37 -0.22
CA VAL A 71 2.89 -7.39 0.87
C VAL A 71 1.66 -7.67 1.70
N ASN A 72 1.85 -7.95 2.99
CA ASN A 72 0.77 -8.28 3.92
C ASN A 72 0.48 -7.07 4.82
N ARG A 73 -0.74 -6.55 4.75
CA ARG A 73 -1.27 -5.54 5.67
C ARG A 73 -2.25 -6.18 6.65
N PRO A 74 -1.93 -6.25 7.95
CA PRO A 74 -2.86 -6.72 8.97
C PRO A 74 -3.96 -5.68 9.25
N LEU A 75 -5.07 -6.12 9.83
CA LEU A 75 -6.15 -5.25 10.32
C LEU A 75 -5.60 -4.34 11.43
N ARG A 76 -5.51 -3.03 11.14
CA ARG A 76 -5.05 -2.02 12.11
C ARG A 76 -5.81 -0.70 11.93
N CYS A 77 -5.82 0.13 12.98
CA CYS A 77 -6.54 1.41 12.98
C CYS A 77 -5.91 2.41 11.99
N ASN A 78 -6.72 3.29 11.42
CA ASN A 78 -6.26 4.36 10.53
C ASN A 78 -6.58 5.77 11.06
N SER A 79 -6.98 5.91 12.33
CA SER A 79 -7.33 7.21 12.91
C SER A 79 -6.10 7.95 13.41
N CYS A 80 -5.84 9.15 12.90
CA CYS A 80 -4.76 10.03 13.38
C CYS A 80 -5.01 10.56 14.81
N TRP A 81 -6.26 10.54 15.28
CA TRP A 81 -6.68 11.06 16.59
C TRP A 81 -6.61 10.03 17.72
N CYS A 82 -6.28 8.77 17.44
CA CYS A 82 -6.08 7.73 18.45
C CYS A 82 -4.76 6.99 18.15
N PRO A 83 -3.80 6.92 19.08
CA PRO A 83 -2.53 6.19 18.88
C PRO A 83 -2.72 4.66 18.88
N CYS A 84 -3.96 4.18 18.80
CA CYS A 84 -4.30 2.77 18.87
C CYS A 84 -4.00 2.09 17.53
N TYR A 85 -2.99 1.19 17.49
CA TYR A 85 -2.62 0.32 16.36
C TYR A 85 -2.11 1.01 15.08
N LEU A 86 -0.93 1.63 15.14
CA LEU A 86 -0.18 2.11 13.96
C LEU A 86 0.04 1.00 12.94
N GLN A 87 -0.04 1.35 11.65
CA GLN A 87 0.10 0.39 10.55
C GLN A 87 1.51 -0.21 10.48
N GLU A 88 1.58 -1.48 10.12
CA GLU A 88 2.83 -2.17 9.77
C GLU A 88 2.52 -3.06 8.59
N LEU A 89 3.41 -3.08 7.60
CA LEU A 89 3.33 -3.93 6.42
C LEU A 89 4.50 -4.90 6.48
N GLU A 90 4.26 -6.17 6.22
CA GLU A 90 5.31 -7.17 6.01
C GLU A 90 5.54 -7.35 4.51
N ILE A 91 6.81 -7.32 4.09
CA ILE A 91 7.22 -7.47 2.69
C ILE A 91 7.97 -8.79 2.53
N GLN A 92 7.51 -9.61 1.59
CA GLN A 92 8.13 -10.87 1.23
C GLN A 92 8.61 -10.85 -0.22
N ALA A 93 9.86 -11.26 -0.46
CA ALA A 93 10.45 -11.37 -1.80
C ALA A 93 11.57 -12.44 -1.82
N PRO A 94 11.43 -13.57 -2.55
CA PRO A 94 10.18 -14.04 -3.17
C PRO A 94 9.10 -14.32 -2.11
N PRO A 95 7.85 -14.58 -2.53
CA PRO A 95 6.77 -14.96 -1.61
C PRO A 95 7.21 -16.08 -0.63
N GLY A 96 6.95 -15.89 0.66
CA GLY A 96 7.38 -16.79 1.74
C GLY A 96 8.73 -16.44 2.38
N THR A 97 9.53 -15.53 1.81
CA THR A 97 10.78 -15.04 2.42
C THR A 97 10.64 -13.59 2.82
N ILE A 98 10.62 -13.31 4.12
CA ILE A 98 10.50 -11.93 4.63
C ILE A 98 11.81 -11.18 4.34
N VAL A 99 11.70 -10.02 3.71
CA VAL A 99 12.85 -9.14 3.41
C VAL A 99 12.82 -7.84 4.20
N GLY A 100 11.67 -7.46 4.76
CA GLY A 100 11.56 -6.28 5.58
C GLY A 100 10.13 -5.88 5.91
N TYR A 101 10.02 -4.72 6.53
CA TYR A 101 8.75 -4.17 7.02
C TYR A 101 8.63 -2.69 6.69
N VAL A 102 7.41 -2.17 6.64
CA VAL A 102 7.14 -0.73 6.64
C VAL A 102 6.26 -0.42 7.85
N ALA A 103 6.78 0.37 8.79
CA ALA A 103 6.08 0.75 10.01
C ALA A 103 5.65 2.22 9.96
N GLN A 104 4.38 2.48 10.23
CA GLN A 104 3.87 3.83 10.45
C GLN A 104 4.33 4.35 11.81
N LYS A 105 4.80 5.59 11.87
CA LYS A 105 5.12 6.30 13.11
C LYS A 105 4.00 7.30 13.39
N TRP A 106 3.61 7.42 14.65
CA TRP A 106 2.59 8.39 15.04
C TRP A 106 3.15 9.80 14.93
N ASP A 107 2.38 10.67 14.29
CA ASP A 107 2.65 12.10 14.21
C ASP A 107 1.31 12.84 14.06
N PRO A 108 1.11 13.98 14.75
CA PRO A 108 -0.16 14.69 14.76
C PRO A 108 -0.51 15.37 13.43
N PHE A 109 0.44 15.59 12.51
CA PHE A 109 0.24 16.39 11.30
C PHE A 109 0.69 15.70 10.01
N LEU A 110 1.75 14.88 10.07
CA LEU A 110 2.39 14.30 8.89
C LEU A 110 2.25 12.77 8.88
N PRO A 111 1.89 12.14 7.76
CA PRO A 111 2.07 10.70 7.63
C PRO A 111 3.57 10.37 7.60
N LYS A 112 4.04 9.62 8.61
CA LYS A 112 5.43 9.16 8.71
C LYS A 112 5.50 7.65 8.64
N PHE A 113 6.39 7.13 7.81
CA PHE A 113 6.66 5.71 7.69
C PHE A 113 8.16 5.44 7.82
N THR A 114 8.51 4.22 8.19
CA THR A 114 9.89 3.77 8.31
C THR A 114 10.03 2.41 7.65
N ILE A 115 10.96 2.29 6.71
CA ILE A 115 11.34 1.02 6.11
C ILE A 115 12.33 0.35 7.06
N GLN A 116 12.07 -0.91 7.36
CA GLN A 116 12.89 -1.74 8.23
C GLN A 116 13.39 -2.98 7.47
N ASN A 117 14.59 -3.46 7.78
CA ASN A 117 15.08 -4.75 7.25
C ASN A 117 14.36 -5.93 7.92
N ALA A 118 14.75 -7.16 7.58
CA ALA A 118 14.21 -8.38 8.19
C ALA A 118 14.42 -8.45 9.71
N ASP A 119 15.49 -7.82 10.22
CA ASP A 119 15.83 -7.74 11.65
C ASP A 119 15.12 -6.57 12.38
N LYS A 120 14.20 -5.86 11.69
CA LYS A 120 13.47 -4.66 12.16
C LYS A 120 14.36 -3.45 12.48
N GLU A 121 15.54 -3.37 11.88
CA GLU A 121 16.39 -2.18 11.94
C GLU A 121 15.91 -1.14 10.93
N ASP A 122 15.79 0.11 11.37
CA ASP A 122 15.33 1.23 10.55
C ASP A 122 16.37 1.56 9.47
N ILE A 123 16.01 1.41 8.19
CA ILE A 123 16.88 1.71 7.03
C ILE A 123 16.59 3.09 6.46
N LEU A 124 15.30 3.45 6.38
CA LEU A 124 14.84 4.63 5.64
C LEU A 124 13.57 5.20 6.25
N LYS A 125 13.41 6.52 6.18
CA LYS A 125 12.22 7.22 6.69
C LYS A 125 11.52 7.89 5.53
N ILE A 126 10.21 7.68 5.45
CA ILE A 126 9.37 8.30 4.43
C ILE A 126 8.47 9.29 5.13
N VAL A 127 8.46 10.53 4.65
CA VAL A 127 7.57 11.57 5.14
C VAL A 127 6.67 11.99 4.00
N GLY A 128 5.36 11.78 4.18
CA GLY A 128 4.37 12.27 3.25
C GLY A 128 3.88 13.67 3.62
N PRO A 129 3.13 14.33 2.72
CA PRO A 129 2.66 15.69 2.91
C PRO A 129 1.60 15.80 4.02
N CYS A 130 1.55 16.96 4.68
CA CYS A 130 0.55 17.27 5.70
C CYS A 130 -0.86 17.24 5.10
N ALA A 131 -1.74 16.41 5.66
CA ALA A 131 -3.16 16.32 5.34
C ALA A 131 -3.49 16.52 3.85
N THR A 132 -3.41 15.44 3.05
CA THR A 132 -4.11 15.40 1.76
C THR A 132 -5.62 15.44 2.01
N CYS A 133 -6.18 16.64 2.21
CA CYS A 133 -7.60 16.87 2.05
C CYS A 133 -7.93 16.44 0.61
N GLY A 134 -8.48 15.24 0.48
CA GLY A 134 -8.60 14.56 -0.79
C GLY A 134 -9.44 15.35 -1.78
N CYS A 135 -8.86 15.62 -2.94
CA CYS A 135 -9.50 15.69 -4.25
C CYS A 135 -8.38 15.81 -5.30
N PHE A 136 -8.11 14.73 -6.02
CA PHE A 136 -7.37 14.69 -7.29
C PHE A 136 -6.04 15.48 -7.34
N GLY A 137 -4.93 14.87 -6.91
CA GLY A 137 -3.59 15.39 -7.12
C GLY A 137 -2.53 14.31 -6.92
N ASP A 138 -1.39 14.48 -7.59
CA ASP A 138 -0.20 13.66 -7.35
C ASP A 138 0.28 13.83 -5.90
N VAL A 139 0.73 12.73 -5.29
CA VAL A 139 1.24 12.74 -3.92
C VAL A 139 2.74 12.43 -3.98
N ASP A 140 3.55 13.43 -3.67
CA ASP A 140 5.00 13.28 -3.57
C ASP A 140 5.39 12.83 -2.17
N PHE A 141 6.25 11.82 -2.08
CA PHE A 141 6.85 11.37 -0.84
C PHE A 141 8.35 11.68 -0.87
N GLU A 142 8.85 12.31 0.19
CA GLU A 142 10.29 12.47 0.39
C GLU A 142 10.84 11.20 1.05
N VAL A 143 11.91 10.66 0.46
CA VAL A 143 12.50 9.35 0.79
C VAL A 143 13.96 9.54 1.18
#